data_AF-A0A0G1WIU0-F1
#
_entry.id   AF-A0A0G1WIU0-F1
#
_cell.length_a   1.000
_cell.length_b   1.000
_cell.length_c   1.000
_cell.angle_alpha   90.00
_cell.angle_beta   90.00
_cell.angle_gamma   90.00
#
_symmetry.space_group_name_H-M   'P 1'
#
loop_
_entity.id
_entity.type
_entity.pdbx_description
1 polymer ?
#
loop_
_entity_poly.entity_id
_entity_poly.type
_entity_poly.pdbx_seq_one_letter_code
_entity_poly.pdbx_strand_id
1 'polypeptide(L)'
;MGPARRQMFFHGTEHCNELDGDSDSIIVWIEPEKHDLVRSLPQLVQPIAEGDADIVILTRSKRSFVETYPAFQVESETQANEVYAEATGLSGFDPMSGPVAFRLSMAKYFVLNRPKKLGLEDTYISHYAPLLAMMDGHKVVPSPEIYFFYPREQREEETALTEAMKTKRKWQLDTLSNAYRTLGAGVTKIS
;
A
#
# COMPACT_ATOMS: atom_id res chain seq x y z
N MET A 1 -1.54 -3.05 15.52
CA MET A 1 -2.50 -3.57 14.52
C MET A 1 -1.94 -4.68 13.64
N GLY A 2 -0.62 -4.88 13.55
CA GLY A 2 0.00 -5.87 12.68
C GLY A 2 -0.54 -7.31 12.79
N PRO A 3 -0.74 -7.89 14.00
CA PRO A 3 -1.31 -9.24 14.12
C PRO A 3 -2.69 -9.37 13.48
N ALA A 4 -3.59 -8.42 13.73
CA ALA A 4 -4.93 -8.41 13.15
C ALA A 4 -4.89 -8.24 11.62
N ARG A 5 -3.99 -7.40 11.09
CA ARG A 5 -3.81 -7.26 9.63
C ARG A 5 -3.32 -8.55 8.98
N ARG A 6 -2.34 -9.23 9.58
CA ARG A 6 -1.89 -10.55 9.12
C ARG A 6 -3.00 -11.59 9.14
N GLN A 7 -3.83 -11.59 10.19
CA GLN A 7 -4.97 -12.48 10.28
C GLN A 7 -6.00 -12.20 9.17
N MET A 8 -6.23 -10.93 8.83
CA MET A 8 -7.11 -10.57 7.71
C MET A 8 -6.55 -11.12 6.39
N PHE A 9 -5.26 -10.91 6.09
CA PHE A 9 -4.62 -11.49 4.91
C PHE A 9 -4.67 -13.02 4.90
N PHE A 10 -4.52 -13.66 6.07
CA PHE A 10 -4.63 -15.10 6.21
C PHE A 10 -6.04 -15.58 5.81
N HIS A 11 -7.09 -14.99 6.37
CA HIS A 11 -8.47 -15.35 6.00
C HIS A 11 -8.81 -15.04 4.54
N GLY A 12 -8.30 -13.95 3.98
CA GLY A 12 -8.43 -13.69 2.53
C GLY A 12 -7.76 -14.78 1.68
N THR A 13 -6.60 -15.27 2.13
CA THR A 13 -5.89 -16.38 1.47
C THR A 13 -6.66 -17.69 1.60
N GLU A 14 -7.18 -18.01 2.79
CA GLU A 14 -8.03 -19.19 3.01
C GLU A 14 -9.25 -19.15 2.08
N HIS A 15 -9.95 -18.02 2.01
CA HIS A 15 -11.14 -17.88 1.17
C HIS A 15 -10.84 -18.08 -0.32
N CYS A 16 -9.74 -17.50 -0.85
CA CYS A 16 -9.34 -17.75 -2.24
C CYS A 16 -9.03 -19.23 -2.51
N ASN A 17 -8.37 -19.91 -1.56
CA ASN A 17 -8.09 -21.34 -1.69
C ASN A 17 -9.35 -22.20 -1.65
N GLU A 18 -10.38 -21.80 -0.88
CA GLU A 18 -11.66 -22.51 -0.80
C GLU A 18 -12.51 -22.37 -2.06
N LEU A 19 -12.48 -21.21 -2.72
CA LEU A 19 -13.31 -20.95 -3.91
C LEU A 19 -12.83 -21.74 -5.13
N ASP A 20 -11.56 -21.58 -5.51
CA ASP A 20 -11.05 -22.13 -6.78
C ASP A 20 -9.67 -22.79 -6.64
N GLY A 21 -8.95 -22.59 -5.52
CA GLY A 21 -7.60 -23.14 -5.32
C GLY A 21 -6.54 -22.67 -6.32
N ASP A 22 -6.91 -21.76 -7.23
CA ASP A 22 -6.05 -21.29 -8.31
C ASP A 22 -5.08 -20.21 -7.80
N SER A 23 -3.79 -20.44 -8.06
CA SER A 23 -2.72 -19.49 -7.80
C SER A 23 -2.90 -18.15 -8.53
N ASP A 24 -3.77 -18.09 -9.55
CA ASP A 24 -4.07 -16.87 -10.31
C ASP A 24 -5.12 -15.97 -9.64
N SER A 25 -5.68 -16.37 -8.49
CA SER A 25 -6.54 -15.50 -7.69
C SER A 25 -5.80 -14.21 -7.29
N ILE A 26 -6.52 -13.07 -7.34
CA ILE A 26 -5.98 -11.75 -6.99
C ILE A 26 -6.66 -11.25 -5.72
N ILE A 27 -5.87 -10.92 -4.70
CA ILE A 27 -6.36 -10.32 -3.47
C ILE A 27 -6.12 -8.81 -3.53
N VAL A 28 -7.13 -8.02 -3.15
CA VAL A 28 -7.01 -6.57 -3.03
C VAL A 28 -7.25 -6.14 -1.59
N TRP A 29 -6.28 -5.43 -1.02
CA TRP A 29 -6.42 -4.74 0.25
C TRP A 29 -6.87 -3.30 0.01
N ILE A 30 -7.99 -2.94 0.65
CA ILE A 30 -8.50 -1.56 0.71
C ILE A 30 -8.92 -1.27 2.14
N GLU A 31 -8.68 -0.06 2.62
CA GLU A 31 -9.29 0.38 3.88
C GLU A 31 -10.78 0.73 3.68
N PRO A 32 -11.65 0.52 4.69
CA PRO A 32 -13.10 0.67 4.55
C PRO A 32 -13.55 2.05 4.05
N GLU A 33 -12.83 3.12 4.38
CA GLU A 33 -13.17 4.48 3.94
C GLU A 33 -12.96 4.69 2.43
N LYS A 34 -12.22 3.80 1.75
CA LYS A 34 -11.91 3.92 0.32
C LYS A 34 -12.89 3.14 -0.55
N HIS A 35 -14.16 3.05 -0.16
CA HIS A 35 -15.18 2.27 -0.89
C HIS A 35 -15.33 2.70 -2.36
N ASP A 36 -15.03 3.95 -2.70
CA ASP A 36 -15.11 4.46 -4.07
C ASP A 36 -14.12 3.76 -5.01
N LEU A 37 -13.05 3.18 -4.46
CA LEU A 37 -12.04 2.44 -5.21
C LEU A 37 -12.59 1.14 -5.82
N VAL A 38 -13.69 0.60 -5.28
CA VAL A 38 -14.29 -0.66 -5.75
C VAL A 38 -14.61 -0.61 -7.25
N ARG A 39 -15.00 0.57 -7.78
CA ARG A 39 -15.29 0.76 -9.21
C ARG A 39 -14.05 0.70 -10.12
N SER A 40 -12.87 0.92 -9.55
CA SER A 40 -11.59 0.93 -10.27
C SER A 40 -10.77 -0.34 -10.00
N LEU A 41 -11.33 -1.34 -9.31
CA LEU A 41 -10.66 -2.62 -9.10
C LEU A 41 -10.23 -3.29 -10.42
N PRO A 42 -11.04 -3.31 -11.51
CA PRO A 42 -10.58 -3.87 -12.78
C PRO A 42 -9.29 -3.23 -13.29
N GLN A 43 -9.17 -1.90 -13.18
CA GLN A 43 -7.97 -1.16 -13.57
C GLN A 43 -6.78 -1.45 -12.66
N LEU A 44 -7.01 -1.61 -11.35
CA LEU A 44 -5.97 -1.90 -10.37
C LEU A 44 -5.39 -3.31 -10.55
N VAL A 45 -6.23 -4.30 -10.86
CA VAL A 45 -5.80 -5.70 -10.97
C VAL A 45 -5.32 -6.09 -12.36
N GLN A 46 -5.60 -5.28 -13.38
CA GLN A 46 -5.25 -5.56 -14.78
C GLN A 46 -3.78 -5.96 -14.98
N PRO A 47 -2.76 -5.27 -14.39
CA PRO A 47 -1.37 -5.69 -14.58
C PRO A 47 -1.05 -7.09 -14.04
N ILE A 48 -1.78 -7.53 -13.00
CA ILE A 48 -1.59 -8.88 -12.44
C ILE A 48 -2.29 -9.91 -13.33
N ALA A 49 -3.47 -9.59 -13.84
CA ALA A 49 -4.26 -10.44 -14.74
C ALA A 49 -3.56 -10.64 -16.11
N GLU A 50 -2.82 -9.64 -16.58
CA GLU A 50 -2.05 -9.70 -17.83
C GLU A 50 -0.66 -10.37 -17.66
N GLY A 51 -0.26 -10.68 -16.42
CA GLY A 51 1.04 -11.31 -16.12
C GLY A 51 2.22 -10.33 -16.03
N ASP A 52 1.95 -9.03 -16.08
CA ASP A 52 2.95 -7.96 -16.02
C ASP A 52 3.42 -7.68 -14.59
N ALA A 53 2.63 -8.06 -13.59
CA ALA A 53 2.93 -7.84 -12.17
C ALA A 53 2.58 -9.03 -11.28
N ASP A 54 3.28 -9.11 -10.13
CA ASP A 54 2.93 -9.97 -9.00
C ASP A 54 2.18 -9.18 -7.91
N ILE A 55 2.54 -7.90 -7.74
CA ILE A 55 1.92 -6.94 -6.81
C ILE A 55 1.76 -5.60 -7.53
N VAL A 56 0.63 -4.95 -7.32
CA VAL A 56 0.35 -3.59 -7.79
C VAL A 56 0.10 -2.69 -6.58
N ILE A 57 0.83 -1.58 -6.50
CA ILE A 57 0.58 -0.51 -5.53
C ILE A 57 -0.27 0.55 -6.22
N LEU A 58 -1.38 0.96 -5.60
CA LEU A 58 -2.24 1.97 -6.20
C LEU A 58 -1.53 3.33 -6.31
N THR A 59 -1.64 3.95 -7.48
CA THR A 59 -1.22 5.33 -7.72
C THR A 59 -2.43 6.25 -7.85
N ARG A 60 -2.55 7.22 -6.94
CA ARG A 60 -3.60 8.24 -7.01
C ARG A 60 -3.29 9.23 -8.11
N SER A 61 -4.32 9.63 -8.85
CA SER A 61 -4.18 10.80 -9.72
C SER A 61 -3.89 12.05 -8.88
N LYS A 62 -2.97 12.91 -9.36
CA LYS A 62 -2.61 14.16 -8.68
C LYS A 62 -3.84 15.01 -8.34
N ARG A 63 -4.80 15.07 -9.27
CA ARG A 63 -6.06 15.79 -9.11
C ARG A 63 -6.86 15.25 -7.92
N SER A 64 -7.10 13.94 -7.87
CA SER A 64 -7.84 13.34 -6.76
C SER A 64 -7.17 13.59 -5.41
N PHE A 65 -5.85 13.48 -5.36
CA PHE A 65 -5.10 13.61 -4.12
C PHE A 65 -5.14 15.05 -3.59
N VAL A 66 -4.85 16.04 -4.44
CA VAL A 66 -4.80 17.44 -4.01
C VAL A 66 -6.19 18.01 -3.71
N GLU A 67 -7.21 17.63 -4.49
CA GLU A 67 -8.55 18.24 -4.37
C GLU A 67 -9.38 17.65 -3.23
N THR A 68 -9.17 16.37 -2.88
CA THR A 68 -10.07 15.63 -1.99
C THR A 68 -9.49 15.32 -0.60
N TYR A 69 -8.17 15.40 -0.42
CA TYR A 69 -7.52 15.12 0.87
C TYR A 69 -7.29 16.39 1.70
N PRO A 70 -7.13 16.26 3.03
CA PRO A 70 -6.64 17.34 3.87
C PRO A 70 -5.21 17.78 3.47
N ALA A 71 -4.94 19.08 3.47
CA ALA A 71 -3.66 19.63 3.00
C ALA A 71 -2.43 19.08 3.74
N PHE A 72 -2.51 18.92 5.07
CA PHE A 72 -1.43 18.33 5.87
C PHE A 72 -1.15 16.86 5.51
N GLN A 73 -2.18 16.14 5.07
CA GLN A 73 -2.05 14.76 4.62
C GLN A 73 -1.39 14.72 3.24
N VAL A 74 -1.77 15.64 2.35
CA VAL A 74 -1.11 15.80 1.05
C VAL A 74 0.38 16.06 1.23
N GLU A 75 0.76 16.99 2.12
CA GLU A 75 2.16 17.32 2.40
C GLU A 75 2.93 16.13 2.97
N SER A 76 2.46 15.55 4.07
CA SER A 76 3.17 14.46 4.75
C SER A 76 3.27 13.18 3.91
N GLU A 77 2.24 12.83 3.15
CA GLU A 77 2.28 11.65 2.28
C GLU A 77 3.14 11.87 1.03
N THR A 78 3.16 13.09 0.48
CA THR A 78 4.09 13.45 -0.61
C THR A 78 5.53 13.25 -0.14
N GLN A 79 5.87 13.77 1.04
CA GLN A 79 7.21 13.60 1.60
C GLN A 79 7.57 12.13 1.85
N ALA A 80 6.65 11.31 2.35
CA ALA A 80 6.89 9.88 2.54
C ALA A 80 7.08 9.13 1.21
N ASN A 81 6.34 9.51 0.16
CA ASN A 81 6.51 8.95 -1.18
C ASN A 81 7.86 9.35 -1.80
N GLU A 82 8.34 10.58 -1.57
CA GLU A 82 9.69 11.01 -1.98
C GLU A 82 10.76 10.16 -1.30
N VAL A 83 10.65 9.93 0.02
CA VAL A 83 11.58 9.04 0.75
C VAL A 83 11.54 7.61 0.22
N TYR A 84 10.36 7.10 -0.16
CA TYR A 84 10.24 5.80 -0.82
C TYR A 84 11.01 5.77 -2.14
N ALA A 85 10.82 6.78 -2.99
CA ALA A 85 11.48 6.87 -4.29
C ALA A 85 13.00 6.98 -4.14
N GLU A 86 13.49 7.78 -3.19
CA GLU A 86 14.91 7.89 -2.87
C GLU A 86 15.49 6.56 -2.37
N ALA A 87 14.79 5.89 -1.46
CA ALA A 87 15.29 4.67 -0.83
C ALA A 87 15.31 3.46 -1.79
N THR A 88 14.34 3.38 -2.70
CA THR A 88 14.22 2.27 -3.67
C THR A 88 14.86 2.57 -5.02
N GLY A 89 15.09 3.85 -5.33
CA GLY A 89 15.48 4.31 -6.66
C GLY A 89 14.39 4.12 -7.73
N LEU A 90 13.13 3.92 -7.33
CA LEU A 90 11.97 3.71 -8.21
C LEU A 90 11.10 4.96 -8.26
N SER A 91 10.49 5.24 -9.41
CA SER A 91 9.57 6.36 -9.62
C SER A 91 8.16 5.87 -9.95
N GLY A 92 7.16 6.76 -9.83
CA GLY A 92 5.77 6.48 -10.19
C GLY A 92 4.94 5.73 -9.12
N PHE A 93 5.55 5.39 -7.99
CA PHE A 93 4.88 4.74 -6.87
C PHE A 93 4.24 5.74 -5.89
N ASP A 94 3.11 5.35 -5.32
CA ASP A 94 2.38 6.09 -4.29
C ASP A 94 1.99 5.13 -3.14
N PRO A 95 2.96 4.57 -2.40
CA PRO A 95 2.66 3.62 -1.32
C PRO A 95 1.81 4.23 -0.20
N MET A 96 1.83 5.55 -0.04
CA MET A 96 0.99 6.25 0.92
C MET A 96 -0.49 6.26 0.55
N SER A 97 -0.85 5.87 -0.67
CA SER A 97 -2.25 5.66 -1.03
C SER A 97 -2.92 4.62 -0.13
N GLY A 98 -2.20 3.55 0.24
CA GLY A 98 -2.65 2.48 1.13
C GLY A 98 -3.03 1.17 0.41
N PRO A 99 -3.92 1.21 -0.60
CA PRO A 99 -4.35 0.02 -1.33
C PRO A 99 -3.24 -0.69 -2.09
N VAL A 100 -3.29 -2.02 -2.03
CA VAL A 100 -2.40 -2.91 -2.79
C VAL A 100 -3.20 -4.09 -3.33
N ALA A 101 -2.89 -4.51 -4.56
CA ALA A 101 -3.39 -5.75 -5.14
C ALA A 101 -2.21 -6.72 -5.30
N PHE A 102 -2.44 -8.02 -5.11
CA PHE A 102 -1.39 -9.03 -5.26
C PHE A 102 -1.96 -10.38 -5.67
N ARG A 103 -1.17 -11.15 -6.43
CA ARG A 103 -1.49 -12.54 -6.75
C ARG A 103 -1.46 -13.39 -5.47
N LEU A 104 -2.31 -14.40 -5.36
CA LEU A 104 -2.41 -15.27 -4.18
C LEU A 104 -1.05 -15.86 -3.78
N SER A 105 -0.20 -16.20 -4.74
CA SER A 105 1.17 -16.69 -4.49
C SER A 105 2.06 -15.71 -3.70
N MET A 106 1.73 -14.41 -3.70
CA MET A 106 2.42 -13.37 -2.93
C MET A 106 1.90 -13.22 -1.50
N ALA A 107 0.80 -13.88 -1.12
CA ALA A 107 0.20 -13.76 0.21
C ALA A 107 1.20 -14.04 1.36
N LYS A 108 2.20 -14.88 1.13
CA LYS A 108 3.28 -15.16 2.10
C LYS A 108 3.98 -13.88 2.60
N TYR A 109 4.19 -12.86 1.76
CA TYR A 109 4.82 -11.59 2.15
C TYR A 109 3.95 -10.74 3.06
N PHE A 110 2.63 -10.96 3.03
CA PHE A 110 1.66 -10.26 3.86
C PHE A 110 1.38 -11.03 5.15
N VAL A 111 1.13 -12.34 5.05
CA VAL A 111 0.74 -13.21 6.17
C VAL A 111 1.92 -13.50 7.10
N LEU A 112 3.11 -13.77 6.55
CA LEU A 112 4.27 -14.19 7.35
C LEU A 112 5.19 -13.02 7.76
N ASN A 113 4.81 -11.79 7.42
CA ASN A 113 5.62 -10.60 7.69
C ASN A 113 5.82 -10.39 9.19
N ARG A 114 7.08 -10.29 9.64
CA ARG A 114 7.43 -10.02 11.05
C ARG A 114 8.30 -8.77 11.18
N PRO A 115 7.73 -7.56 11.05
CA PRO A 115 8.49 -6.30 11.00
C PRO A 115 9.40 -6.09 12.21
N LYS A 116 8.99 -6.54 13.41
CA LYS A 116 9.79 -6.44 14.63
C LYS A 116 11.15 -7.13 14.54
N LYS A 117 11.27 -8.20 13.74
CA LYS A 117 12.57 -8.86 13.51
C LYS A 117 13.55 -7.99 12.72
N LEU A 118 13.03 -7.00 12.01
CA LEU A 118 13.77 -6.03 11.21
C LEU A 118 13.90 -4.67 11.93
N GLY A 119 13.53 -4.60 13.22
CA GLY A 119 13.51 -3.34 13.99
C GLY A 119 12.40 -2.37 13.56
N LEU A 120 11.37 -2.84 12.87
CA LEU A 120 10.27 -2.02 12.36
C LEU A 120 8.98 -2.19 13.18
N GLU A 121 8.15 -1.15 13.13
CA GLU A 121 6.84 -1.14 13.79
C GLU A 121 5.87 -2.16 13.19
N ASP A 122 5.19 -2.91 14.05
CA ASP A 122 4.26 -3.96 13.62
C ASP A 122 2.87 -3.40 13.31
N THR A 123 2.80 -2.58 12.26
CA THR A 123 1.55 -1.97 11.84
C THR A 123 1.42 -1.88 10.32
N TYR A 124 2.39 -1.38 9.56
CA TYR A 124 2.23 -1.05 8.14
C TYR A 124 2.58 -2.20 7.17
N ILE A 125 1.97 -3.38 7.36
CA ILE A 125 2.27 -4.59 6.56
C ILE A 125 2.13 -4.36 5.04
N SER A 126 1.11 -3.61 4.60
CA SER A 126 0.89 -3.29 3.17
C SER A 126 2.02 -2.47 2.54
N HIS A 127 2.84 -1.78 3.35
CA HIS A 127 4.02 -1.05 2.88
C HIS A 127 5.27 -1.93 2.84
N TYR A 128 5.39 -2.88 3.77
CA TYR A 128 6.58 -3.72 3.89
C TYR A 128 6.54 -4.91 2.93
N ALA A 129 5.36 -5.51 2.76
CA ALA A 129 5.21 -6.71 1.93
C ALA A 129 5.65 -6.49 0.47
N PRO A 130 5.30 -5.37 -0.21
CA PRO A 130 5.79 -5.11 -1.56
C PRO A 130 7.31 -4.96 -1.62
N LEU A 131 7.93 -4.26 -0.66
CA LEU A 131 9.39 -4.10 -0.61
C LEU A 131 10.10 -5.44 -0.41
N LEU A 132 9.61 -6.28 0.51
CA LEU A 132 10.16 -7.63 0.72
C LEU A 132 10.00 -8.51 -0.53
N ALA A 133 8.86 -8.41 -1.22
CA ALA A 133 8.66 -9.13 -2.48
C ALA A 133 9.63 -8.67 -3.57
N MET A 134 9.86 -7.35 -3.70
CA MET A 134 10.86 -6.80 -4.62
C MET A 134 12.27 -7.29 -4.30
N MET A 135 12.65 -7.36 -3.02
CA MET A 135 13.95 -7.89 -2.58
C MET A 135 14.15 -9.36 -2.98
N ASP A 136 13.07 -10.14 -2.98
CA ASP A 136 13.07 -11.53 -3.44
C ASP A 136 12.91 -11.67 -4.97
N GLY A 137 12.95 -10.55 -5.72
CA GLY A 137 12.96 -10.51 -7.18
C GLY A 137 11.57 -10.55 -7.85
N HIS A 138 10.49 -10.35 -7.10
CA HIS A 138 9.13 -10.30 -7.66
C HIS A 138 8.82 -8.96 -8.33
N LYS A 139 7.96 -9.00 -9.34
CA LYS A 139 7.54 -7.82 -10.10
C LYS A 139 6.49 -7.04 -9.32
N VAL A 140 6.90 -5.91 -8.77
CA VAL A 140 5.99 -4.96 -8.13
C VAL A 140 5.94 -3.70 -8.95
N VAL A 141 4.74 -3.26 -9.35
CA VAL A 141 4.55 -2.11 -10.25
C VAL A 141 3.57 -1.10 -9.64
N PRO A 142 3.64 0.19 -10.02
CA PRO A 142 2.56 1.11 -9.72
C PRO A 142 1.35 0.82 -10.62
N SER A 143 0.14 1.09 -10.15
CA SER A 143 -1.03 1.08 -11.02
C SER A 143 -0.98 2.24 -12.03
N PRO A 144 -1.77 2.19 -13.11
CA PRO A 144 -2.15 3.42 -13.80
C PRO A 144 -2.74 4.43 -12.81
N GLU A 145 -2.67 5.73 -13.10
CA GLU A 145 -3.30 6.73 -12.22
C GLU A 145 -4.80 6.47 -12.09
N ILE A 146 -5.25 6.27 -10.85
CA ILE A 146 -6.67 6.05 -10.53
C ILE A 146 -7.23 7.34 -9.93
N TYR A 147 -8.36 7.76 -10.49
CA TYR A 147 -9.13 8.87 -9.97
C TYR A 147 -10.20 8.36 -9.02
N PHE A 148 -10.01 8.55 -7.71
CA PHE A 148 -11.02 8.20 -6.70
C PHE A 148 -11.24 9.35 -5.71
N PHE A 149 -12.44 9.46 -5.15
CA PHE A 149 -12.77 10.52 -4.21
C PHE A 149 -12.53 10.09 -2.77
N TYR A 150 -11.74 10.86 -2.03
CA TYR A 150 -11.69 10.70 -0.58
C TYR A 150 -13.03 11.15 0.02
N PRO A 151 -13.65 10.38 0.94
CA PRO A 151 -14.95 10.72 1.49
C PRO A 151 -14.94 12.10 2.14
N ARG A 152 -15.94 12.91 1.79
CA ARG A 152 -16.07 14.28 2.30
C ARG A 152 -16.18 14.31 3.83
N GLU A 153 -16.96 13.40 4.40
CA GLU A 153 -17.16 13.27 5.84
C GLU A 153 -15.83 13.01 6.57
N GLN A 154 -15.02 12.08 6.05
CA GLN A 154 -13.69 11.78 6.58
C GLN A 154 -12.75 12.99 6.49
N ARG A 155 -12.76 13.70 5.36
CA ARG A 155 -11.96 14.93 5.20
C ARG A 155 -12.34 15.99 6.23
N GLU A 156 -13.64 16.22 6.43
CA GLU A 156 -14.15 17.22 7.36
C GLU A 156 -13.78 16.87 8.81
N GLU A 157 -13.93 15.61 9.21
CA GLU A 157 -13.54 15.11 10.53
C GLU A 157 -12.03 15.26 10.78
N GLU A 158 -11.19 14.80 9.85
CA GLU A 158 -9.74 14.89 9.99
C GLU A 158 -9.23 16.34 9.98
N THR A 159 -9.92 17.24 9.28
CA THR A 159 -9.62 18.68 9.29
C THR A 159 -9.99 19.31 10.64
N ALA A 160 -11.06 18.85 11.31
CA ALA A 160 -11.46 19.36 12.61
C ALA A 160 -10.53 18.91 13.76
N LEU A 161 -9.93 17.71 13.67
CA LEU A 161 -9.11 17.10 14.72
C LEU A 161 -7.60 17.46 14.65
N THR A 162 -7.30 18.70 14.26
CA THR A 162 -5.99 19.15 13.74
C THR A 162 -4.75 18.66 14.49
N GLU A 163 -4.58 18.89 15.79
CA GLU A 163 -3.30 18.62 16.45
C GLU A 163 -3.02 17.14 16.72
N ALA A 164 -4.04 16.39 17.16
CA ALA A 164 -3.92 14.95 17.33
C ALA A 164 -3.67 14.26 15.99
N MET A 165 -4.36 14.71 14.93
CA MET A 165 -4.21 14.14 13.60
C MET A 165 -2.85 14.49 12.97
N LYS A 166 -2.38 15.73 13.11
CA LYS A 166 -1.01 16.11 12.70
C LYS A 166 0.05 15.29 13.43
N THR A 167 -0.10 15.09 14.74
CA THR A 167 0.83 14.27 15.53
C THR A 167 0.87 12.83 15.01
N LYS A 168 -0.31 12.24 14.75
CA LYS A 168 -0.44 10.90 14.15
C LYS A 168 0.20 10.83 12.76
N ARG A 169 -0.04 11.82 11.89
CA ARG A 169 0.54 11.86 10.53
C ARG A 169 2.06 12.05 10.54
N LYS A 170 2.58 12.87 11.45
CA LYS A 170 4.03 12.99 11.66
C LYS A 170 4.64 11.66 12.10
N TRP A 171 4.04 11.00 13.09
CA TRP A 171 4.50 9.68 13.52
C TRP A 171 4.44 8.65 12.39
N GLN A 172 3.39 8.67 11.56
CA GLN A 172 3.25 7.81 10.38
C GLN A 172 4.37 8.08 9.37
N LEU A 173 4.63 9.36 9.05
CA LEU A 173 5.70 9.78 8.15
C LEU A 173 7.05 9.28 8.65
N ASP A 174 7.39 9.52 9.92
CA ASP A 174 8.66 9.12 10.51
C ASP A 174 8.84 7.59 10.49
N THR A 175 7.79 6.86 10.89
CA THR A 175 7.78 5.39 10.95
C THR A 175 7.97 4.76 9.57
N LEU A 176 7.20 5.23 8.57
CA LEU A 176 7.27 4.70 7.21
C LEU A 176 8.56 5.13 6.50
N SER A 177 9.02 6.36 6.70
CA SER A 177 10.29 6.83 6.17
C SER A 177 11.46 5.98 6.67
N ASN A 178 11.47 5.65 7.97
CA ASN A 178 12.48 4.73 8.52
C ASN A 178 12.39 3.34 7.88
N ALA A 179 11.18 2.80 7.72
CA ALA A 179 10.99 1.50 7.10
C ALA A 179 11.43 1.46 5.62
N TYR A 180 11.12 2.51 4.85
CA TYR A 180 11.54 2.63 3.45
C TYR A 180 13.06 2.68 3.33
N ARG A 181 13.76 3.45 4.18
CA ARG A 181 15.23 3.46 4.19
C ARG A 181 15.82 2.10 4.59
N THR A 182 15.17 1.40 5.53
CA THR A 182 15.64 0.09 6.02
C THR A 182 15.50 -1.00 4.96
N LEU A 183 14.35 -1.06 4.28
CA LEU A 183 14.03 -2.13 3.33
C LEU A 183 14.40 -1.77 1.88
N GLY A 184 14.23 -0.51 1.50
CA GLY A 184 14.43 -0.01 0.14
C GLY A 184 15.87 -0.18 -0.36
N ALA A 185 16.87 -0.10 0.53
CA ALA A 185 18.26 -0.33 0.17
C ALA A 185 18.55 -1.75 -0.37
N GLY A 186 17.68 -2.73 -0.04
CA GLY A 186 17.77 -4.09 -0.55
C GLY A 186 17.00 -4.33 -1.86
N VAL A 187 16.25 -3.35 -2.35
CA VAL A 187 15.47 -3.49 -3.59
C VAL A 187 16.40 -3.45 -4.78
N THR A 188 16.42 -4.54 -5.55
CA THR A 188 17.17 -4.60 -6.80
C THR A 188 16.37 -3.92 -7.90
N LYS A 189 17.00 -3.06 -8.70
CA LYS A 189 16.33 -2.43 -9.86
C LYS A 189 15.97 -3.51 -10.87
N ILE A 190 14.68 -3.83 -10.98
CA ILE A 190 14.17 -4.71 -12.03
C ILE A 190 14.04 -3.82 -13.28
N SER A 191 14.93 -4.07 -14.25
CA SER A 191 14.98 -3.40 -15.56
C SER A 191 13.95 -3.95 -16.54
#